data_AF-A0A3C0ILJ1-F1
#
_entry.id   AF-A0A3C0ILJ1-F1
#
_cell.length_a   1.000
_cell.length_b   1.000
_cell.length_c   1.000
_cell.angle_alpha   90.00
_cell.angle_beta   90.00
_cell.angle_gamma   90.00
#
_symmetry.space_group_name_H-M   'P 1'
#
loop_
_entity.id
_entity.type
_entity.pdbx_description
1 polymer ?
#
loop_
_entity_poly.entity_id
_entity_poly.type
_entity_poly.pdbx_seq_one_letter_code
_entity_poly.pdbx_strand_id
1 'polypeptide(L)'
;MIPAYLQQLFKHQSYDSNNFFLIAGPCVVESESLVFEVAERVKAICERLAIPYVFKASYRKANRTSASSFTGLGDALGLDLIQKVGAHFQLPTTSDIHAHDEAAEAAKYIDILQIPAFLCRQTDLLQAAAATGKVVNVKKVQ
;
A
#
# COMPACT_ATOMS: atom_id res chain seq x y z
N MET A 1 -11.14 17.91 0.08
CA MET A 1 -10.22 18.28 1.17
C MET A 1 -9.69 17.04 1.85
N ILE A 2 -8.36 16.87 1.91
CA ILE A 2 -7.73 15.75 2.60
C ILE A 2 -7.90 15.88 4.11
N PRO A 3 -8.42 14.85 4.81
CA PRO A 3 -8.55 14.85 6.28
C PRO A 3 -7.23 15.14 6.99
N ALA A 4 -7.27 15.87 8.10
CA ALA A 4 -6.09 16.27 8.87
C ALA A 4 -5.18 15.09 9.24
N TYR A 5 -5.75 13.96 9.63
CA TYR A 5 -4.99 12.76 10.01
C TYR A 5 -4.23 12.10 8.84
N LEU A 6 -4.55 12.45 7.58
CA LEU A 6 -3.85 11.96 6.39
C LEU A 6 -2.83 12.97 5.84
N GLN A 7 -2.89 14.25 6.25
CA GLN A 7 -1.97 15.28 5.72
C GLN A 7 -0.51 14.93 5.97
N GLN A 8 -0.21 14.30 7.11
CA GLN A 8 1.13 13.83 7.45
C GLN A 8 1.70 12.80 6.46
N LEU A 9 0.85 11.97 5.82
CA LEU A 9 1.29 11.01 4.80
C LEU A 9 1.81 11.69 3.54
N PHE A 10 1.27 12.86 3.22
CA PHE A 10 1.58 13.58 1.99
C PHE A 10 2.54 14.76 2.21
N LYS A 11 3.15 14.90 3.39
CA LYS A 11 4.00 16.06 3.77
C LYS A 11 5.17 16.35 2.83
N HIS A 12 5.62 15.35 2.05
CA HIS A 12 6.72 15.47 1.10
C HIS A 12 6.27 15.74 -0.33
N GLN A 13 4.96 15.90 -0.56
CA GLN A 13 4.38 16.14 -1.88
C GLN A 13 3.84 17.56 -1.97
N SER A 14 3.96 18.17 -3.15
CA SER A 14 3.26 19.40 -3.50
C SER A 14 1.97 19.04 -4.24
N TYR A 15 0.83 19.52 -3.77
CA TYR A 15 -0.49 19.14 -4.29
C TYR A 15 -1.58 20.18 -3.97
N ASP A 16 -2.72 20.09 -4.66
CA ASP A 16 -3.91 20.86 -4.31
C ASP A 16 -4.72 20.11 -3.23
N SER A 17 -4.88 20.70 -2.06
CA SER A 17 -5.65 20.12 -0.95
C SER A 17 -7.13 19.91 -1.26
N ASN A 18 -7.67 20.56 -2.30
CA ASN A 18 -9.04 20.37 -2.78
C ASN A 18 -9.21 19.14 -3.67
N ASN A 19 -8.12 18.59 -4.22
CA ASN A 19 -8.16 17.36 -5.01
C ASN A 19 -8.43 16.12 -4.15
N PHE A 20 -8.82 15.05 -4.84
CA PHE A 20 -8.77 13.70 -4.29
C PHE A 20 -7.31 13.20 -4.22
N PHE A 21 -7.03 12.19 -3.40
CA PHE A 21 -5.76 11.47 -3.44
C PHE A 21 -5.91 10.14 -4.19
N LEU A 22 -4.84 9.69 -4.84
CA LEU A 22 -4.77 8.47 -5.60
C LEU A 22 -3.97 7.39 -4.87
N ILE A 23 -4.54 6.20 -4.74
CA ILE A 23 -3.81 4.98 -4.41
C ILE A 23 -3.68 4.17 -5.70
N ALA A 24 -2.46 3.99 -6.22
CA ALA A 24 -2.24 3.29 -7.48
C ALA A 24 -0.88 2.60 -7.53
N GLY A 25 -0.77 1.62 -8.43
CA GLY A 25 0.44 0.84 -8.68
C GLY A 25 0.10 -0.56 -9.19
N PRO A 26 1.09 -1.45 -9.33
CA PRO A 26 0.87 -2.78 -9.87
C PRO A 26 0.05 -3.67 -8.92
N CYS A 27 -0.51 -4.75 -9.46
CA CYS A 27 -1.31 -5.66 -8.65
C CYS A 27 -0.47 -6.35 -7.58
N VAL A 28 0.72 -6.85 -7.93
CA VAL A 28 1.66 -7.56 -7.07
C VAL A 28 3.08 -7.10 -7.40
N VAL A 29 4.02 -7.26 -6.47
CA VAL A 29 5.45 -7.05 -6.73
C VAL A 29 5.96 -8.22 -7.59
N GLU A 30 6.29 -7.95 -8.85
CA GLU A 30 6.82 -8.95 -9.80
C GLU A 30 8.32 -8.80 -10.01
N SER A 31 8.84 -7.58 -9.99
CA SER A 31 10.27 -7.26 -10.05
C SER A 31 10.53 -5.85 -9.49
N GLU A 32 11.78 -5.58 -9.13
CA GLU A 32 12.22 -4.22 -8.73
C GLU A 32 12.03 -3.22 -9.88
N SER A 33 12.45 -3.57 -11.10
CA SER A 33 12.30 -2.70 -12.27
C SER A 33 10.84 -2.28 -12.50
N LEU A 34 9.89 -3.21 -12.39
CA LEU A 34 8.48 -2.94 -12.62
C LEU A 34 7.93 -1.96 -11.58
N VAL A 35 8.20 -2.18 -10.29
CA VAL A 35 7.65 -1.33 -9.23
C VAL A 35 8.23 0.08 -9.29
N PHE A 36 9.51 0.23 -9.64
CA PHE A 36 10.15 1.53 -9.84
C PHE A 36 9.61 2.26 -11.07
N GLU A 37 9.50 1.58 -12.22
CA GLU A 37 8.98 2.17 -13.46
C GLU A 37 7.52 2.66 -13.30
N VAL A 38 6.67 1.87 -12.64
CA VAL A 38 5.29 2.27 -12.37
C VAL A 38 5.23 3.43 -11.39
N ALA A 39 6.01 3.39 -10.30
CA ALA A 39 6.03 4.47 -9.32
C ALA A 39 6.45 5.81 -9.94
N GLU A 40 7.54 5.80 -10.73
CA GLU A 40 8.06 6.99 -11.42
C GLU A 40 7.01 7.61 -12.34
N ARG A 41 6.40 6.80 -13.23
CA ARG A 41 5.42 7.29 -14.20
C ARG A 41 4.18 7.86 -13.53
N VAL A 42 3.62 7.13 -12.56
CA VAL A 42 2.39 7.58 -11.88
C VAL A 42 2.67 8.83 -11.03
N LYS A 43 3.82 8.89 -10.36
CA LYS A 43 4.26 10.08 -9.61
C LYS A 43 4.33 11.31 -10.51
N ALA A 44 5.00 11.22 -11.66
CA ALA A 44 5.14 12.33 -12.59
C ALA A 44 3.77 12.84 -13.11
N ILE A 45 2.82 11.94 -13.34
CA ILE A 45 1.45 12.30 -13.71
C ILE A 45 0.74 13.02 -12.55
N CYS A 46 0.83 12.48 -11.34
CA CYS A 46 0.19 13.03 -10.16
C CYS A 46 0.75 14.42 -9.81
N GLU A 47 2.05 14.63 -9.90
CA GLU A 47 2.71 15.93 -9.68
C GLU A 47 2.21 16.99 -10.67
N ARG A 48 2.14 16.65 -11.97
CA ARG A 48 1.63 17.57 -13.00
C ARG A 48 0.17 17.95 -12.78
N LEU A 49 -0.62 17.06 -12.20
CA LEU A 49 -2.05 17.27 -11.92
C LEU A 49 -2.31 17.78 -10.49
N ALA A 50 -1.26 17.99 -9.68
CA ALA A 50 -1.35 18.34 -8.27
C ALA A 50 -2.26 17.38 -7.46
N ILE A 51 -2.17 16.07 -7.75
CA ILE A 51 -2.91 15.00 -7.08
C ILE A 51 -1.98 14.30 -6.09
N PRO A 52 -2.35 14.15 -4.81
CA PRO A 52 -1.58 13.38 -3.83
C PRO A 52 -1.57 11.90 -4.16
N TYR A 53 -0.42 11.25 -4.01
CA TYR A 53 -0.21 9.88 -4.46
C TYR A 53 0.31 8.96 -3.35
N VAL A 54 -0.30 7.78 -3.24
CA VAL A 54 0.17 6.63 -2.45
C VAL A 54 0.52 5.50 -3.42
N PHE A 55 1.76 5.02 -3.35
CA PHE A 55 2.18 3.86 -4.13
C PHE A 55 1.59 2.57 -3.54
N LYS A 56 0.99 1.73 -4.38
CA LYS A 56 0.39 0.46 -3.97
C LYS A 56 0.95 -0.71 -4.75
N ALA A 57 1.36 -1.75 -4.04
CA ALA A 57 1.58 -3.09 -4.59
C ALA A 57 1.25 -4.14 -3.53
N SER A 58 0.80 -5.34 -3.92
CA SER A 58 0.66 -6.46 -2.97
C SER A 58 2.02 -7.15 -2.87
N TYR A 59 2.56 -7.39 -1.66
CA TYR A 59 3.75 -8.24 -1.52
C TYR A 59 3.40 -9.73 -1.77
N ARG A 60 2.14 -10.12 -1.51
CA ARG A 60 1.64 -11.47 -1.73
C ARG A 60 0.18 -11.51 -2.19
N LYS A 61 -0.19 -12.52 -2.98
CA LYS A 61 -1.57 -12.87 -3.34
C LYS A 61 -1.99 -14.14 -2.59
N ALA A 62 -2.81 -14.01 -1.54
CA ALA A 62 -3.22 -15.15 -0.71
C ALA A 62 -4.51 -15.86 -1.18
N ASN A 63 -5.10 -15.42 -2.29
CA ASN A 63 -6.42 -15.86 -2.76
C ASN A 63 -6.41 -16.29 -4.24
N ARG A 64 -5.33 -16.96 -4.67
CA ARG A 64 -5.24 -17.55 -6.01
C ARG A 64 -6.11 -18.80 -6.10
N THR A 65 -6.63 -19.08 -7.30
CA THR A 65 -7.47 -20.26 -7.58
C THR A 65 -6.69 -21.57 -7.63
N SER A 66 -5.37 -21.52 -7.89
CA SER A 66 -4.47 -22.69 -7.89
C SER A 66 -3.27 -22.44 -6.98
N ALA A 67 -2.85 -23.48 -6.25
CA ALA A 67 -1.66 -23.47 -5.41
C ALA A 67 -0.35 -23.27 -6.20
N SER A 68 -0.32 -23.64 -7.49
CA SER A 68 0.85 -23.44 -8.37
C SER A 68 0.94 -22.03 -8.96
N SER A 69 -0.03 -21.16 -8.67
CA SER A 69 -0.03 -19.79 -9.16
C SER A 69 1.07 -18.95 -8.52
N PHE A 70 1.65 -18.05 -9.30
CA PHE A 70 2.54 -17.01 -8.76
C PHE A 70 1.84 -16.20 -7.66
N THR A 71 2.42 -16.11 -6.48
CA THR A 71 1.86 -15.34 -5.35
C THR A 71 2.65 -14.08 -5.03
N GLY A 72 3.88 -13.95 -5.52
CA GLY A 72 4.80 -12.86 -5.21
C GLY A 72 6.22 -13.38 -5.10
N LEU A 73 7.17 -12.50 -4.78
CA LEU A 73 8.59 -12.84 -4.60
C LEU A 73 8.94 -13.35 -3.20
N GLY A 74 7.94 -13.46 -2.32
CA GLY A 74 8.09 -13.71 -0.89
C GLY A 74 7.91 -12.42 -0.07
N ASP A 75 7.42 -12.57 1.16
CA ASP A 75 6.91 -11.44 1.95
C ASP A 75 7.97 -10.40 2.29
N ALA A 76 9.13 -10.84 2.81
CA ALA A 76 10.21 -9.95 3.19
C ALA A 76 10.76 -9.16 1.99
N LEU A 77 10.99 -9.83 0.85
CA LEU A 77 11.49 -9.19 -0.36
C LEU A 77 10.44 -8.25 -0.98
N GLY A 78 9.17 -8.67 -1.02
CA GLY A 78 8.09 -7.83 -1.53
C GLY A 78 7.89 -6.56 -0.71
N LEU A 79 7.92 -6.67 0.62
CA LEU A 79 7.82 -5.53 1.54
C LEU A 79 9.04 -4.60 1.44
N ASP A 80 10.26 -5.16 1.37
CA ASP A 80 11.50 -4.39 1.17
C ASP A 80 11.46 -3.58 -0.13
N LEU A 81 11.02 -4.17 -1.23
CA LEU A 81 10.89 -3.47 -2.51
C LEU A 81 9.85 -2.34 -2.46
N ILE A 82 8.72 -2.54 -1.78
CA ILE A 82 7.71 -1.48 -1.58
C ILE A 82 8.30 -0.34 -0.75
N GLN A 83 9.02 -0.65 0.34
CA GLN A 83 9.68 0.36 1.17
C GLN A 83 10.74 1.13 0.39
N LYS A 84 11.56 0.45 -0.42
CA LYS A 84 12.57 1.08 -1.30
C LYS A 84 11.95 2.07 -2.27
N VAL A 85 10.82 1.72 -2.89
CA VAL A 85 10.06 2.64 -3.76
C VAL A 85 9.59 3.87 -2.98
N GLY A 86 8.99 3.65 -1.80
CA GLY A 86 8.53 4.74 -0.93
C GLY A 86 9.66 5.69 -0.53
N ALA A 87 10.81 5.16 -0.12
CA ALA A 87 11.99 5.93 0.26
C ALA A 87 12.61 6.68 -0.93
N HIS A 88 12.77 6.02 -2.08
CA HIS A 88 13.37 6.63 -3.27
C HIS A 88 12.54 7.80 -3.81
N PHE A 89 11.23 7.62 -3.90
CA PHE A 89 10.33 8.61 -4.50
C PHE A 89 9.65 9.53 -3.47
N GLN A 90 9.94 9.37 -2.17
CA GLN A 90 9.30 10.08 -1.06
C GLN A 90 7.76 9.96 -1.08
N LEU A 91 7.27 8.76 -1.38
CA LEU A 91 5.85 8.44 -1.47
C LEU A 91 5.41 7.61 -0.25
N PRO A 92 4.22 7.89 0.30
CA PRO A 92 3.56 6.94 1.19
C PRO A 92 3.22 5.65 0.42
N THR A 93 3.22 4.54 1.13
CA THR A 93 3.07 3.20 0.55
C THR A 93 1.94 2.40 1.20
N THR A 94 1.34 1.49 0.42
CA THR A 94 0.31 0.58 0.94
C THR A 94 0.39 -0.81 0.33
N SER A 95 0.07 -1.81 1.16
CA SER A 95 -0.03 -3.22 0.79
C SER A 95 -1.11 -3.90 1.62
N ASP A 96 -1.64 -5.02 1.14
CA ASP A 96 -2.62 -5.83 1.85
C ASP A 96 -1.98 -6.87 2.76
N ILE A 97 -2.49 -6.95 4.00
CA ILE A 97 -2.17 -8.02 4.95
C ILE A 97 -3.31 -9.05 4.98
N HIS A 98 -2.96 -10.31 5.18
CA HIS A 98 -3.87 -11.45 5.03
C HIS A 98 -4.04 -12.25 6.32
N ALA A 99 -3.16 -12.07 7.30
CA ALA A 99 -3.26 -12.64 8.64
C ALA A 99 -2.82 -11.64 9.73
N HIS A 100 -3.23 -11.88 10.97
CA HIS A 100 -3.04 -10.93 12.08
C HIS A 100 -1.57 -10.82 12.51
N ASP A 101 -0.82 -11.90 12.42
CA ASP A 101 0.61 -12.00 12.71
C ASP A 101 1.49 -11.24 11.70
N GLU A 102 0.97 -10.95 10.51
CA GLU A 102 1.65 -10.14 9.49
C GLU A 102 1.62 -8.64 9.80
N ALA A 103 0.65 -8.17 10.59
CA ALA A 103 0.37 -6.74 10.74
C ALA A 103 1.57 -5.94 11.27
N ALA A 104 2.18 -6.42 12.36
CA ALA A 104 3.31 -5.77 13.00
C ALA A 104 4.57 -5.77 12.12
N GLU A 105 4.80 -6.84 11.36
CA GLU A 105 5.94 -6.94 10.45
C GLU A 105 5.75 -6.00 9.26
N ALA A 106 4.60 -6.09 8.57
CA ALA A 106 4.30 -5.24 7.42
C ALA A 106 4.36 -3.75 7.78
N ALA A 107 3.88 -3.35 8.96
CA ALA A 107 3.91 -1.96 9.43
C ALA A 107 5.32 -1.36 9.56
N LYS A 108 6.39 -2.17 9.62
CA LYS A 108 7.77 -1.67 9.56
C LYS A 108 8.15 -1.13 8.18
N TYR A 109 7.49 -1.64 7.14
CA TYR A 109 7.81 -1.35 5.74
C TYR A 109 6.86 -0.35 5.09
N ILE A 110 5.58 -0.37 5.47
CA ILE A 110 4.52 0.40 4.80
C ILE A 110 3.79 1.37 5.72
N ASP A 111 3.15 2.38 5.11
CA ASP A 111 2.46 3.46 5.82
C ASP A 111 0.98 3.17 6.06
N ILE A 112 0.35 2.42 5.14
CA ILE A 112 -1.07 2.08 5.18
C ILE A 112 -1.25 0.56 5.05
N LEU A 113 -1.88 -0.05 6.06
CA LEU A 113 -2.27 -1.45 6.04
C LEU A 113 -3.64 -1.59 5.35
N GLN A 114 -3.70 -2.32 4.24
CA GLN A 114 -4.95 -2.57 3.54
C GLN A 114 -5.56 -3.90 3.98
N ILE A 115 -6.85 -3.89 4.35
CA ILE A 115 -7.59 -5.10 4.72
C ILE A 115 -8.37 -5.58 3.50
N PRO A 116 -8.13 -6.81 3.01
CA PRO A 116 -8.89 -7.38 1.90
C PRO A 116 -10.38 -7.49 2.19
N ALA A 117 -11.20 -7.35 1.15
CA ALA A 117 -12.67 -7.35 1.26
C ALA A 117 -13.22 -8.61 1.93
N PHE A 118 -12.67 -9.78 1.58
CA PHE A 118 -13.08 -11.07 2.16
C PHE A 118 -12.63 -11.26 3.62
N LEU A 119 -11.72 -10.41 4.12
CA LEU A 119 -11.21 -10.44 5.49
C LEU A 119 -11.69 -9.25 6.34
N CYS A 120 -12.53 -8.36 5.81
CA CYS A 120 -12.90 -7.11 6.47
C CYS A 120 -13.74 -7.28 7.75
N ARG A 121 -14.09 -8.51 8.12
CA ARG A 121 -14.83 -8.86 9.35
C ARG A 121 -14.04 -9.79 10.28
N GLN A 122 -12.77 -10.04 9.99
CA GLN A 122 -11.91 -10.85 10.87
C GLN A 122 -11.41 -9.98 12.02
N THR A 123 -12.01 -10.13 13.20
CA THR A 123 -11.74 -9.28 14.37
C THR A 123 -10.26 -9.23 14.72
N ASP A 124 -9.59 -10.38 14.78
CA ASP A 124 -8.18 -10.46 15.18
C ASP A 124 -7.29 -9.71 14.19
N LEU A 125 -7.57 -9.79 12.89
CA LEU A 125 -6.84 -9.06 11.85
C LEU A 125 -7.04 -7.54 12.01
N LEU A 126 -8.27 -7.10 12.26
CA LEU A 126 -8.57 -5.67 12.45
C LEU A 126 -7.93 -5.12 13.72
N GLN A 127 -7.97 -5.87 14.82
CA GLN A 127 -7.32 -5.51 16.08
C GLN A 127 -5.80 -5.43 15.91
N ALA A 128 -5.18 -6.42 15.26
CA ALA A 128 -3.75 -6.42 14.99
C ALA A 128 -3.34 -5.23 14.09
N ALA A 129 -4.10 -4.94 13.03
CA ALA A 129 -3.86 -3.78 12.17
C ALA A 129 -3.97 -2.47 12.94
N ALA A 130 -5.01 -2.31 13.77
CA ALA A 130 -5.21 -1.12 14.59
C ALA A 130 -4.09 -0.93 15.63
N ALA A 131 -3.61 -2.01 16.24
CA ALA A 131 -2.53 -1.98 17.23
C ALA A 131 -1.19 -1.47 16.68
N THR A 132 -0.99 -1.50 15.35
CA THR A 132 0.21 -0.95 14.71
C THR A 132 0.28 0.58 14.72
N GLY A 133 -0.84 1.27 14.94
CA GLY A 133 -0.93 2.73 14.85
C GLY A 133 -0.82 3.28 13.42
N LYS A 134 -0.76 2.42 12.39
CA LYS A 134 -0.77 2.83 10.98
C LYS A 134 -2.18 3.17 10.51
N VAL A 135 -2.28 3.87 9.37
CA VAL A 135 -3.56 4.06 8.69
C VAL A 135 -4.05 2.70 8.18
N VAL A 136 -5.36 2.43 8.33
CA VAL A 136 -5.98 1.19 7.88
C VAL A 136 -6.97 1.48 6.75
N ASN A 137 -6.74 0.88 5.58
CA ASN A 137 -7.63 0.97 4.43
C ASN A 137 -8.49 -0.30 4.33
N VAL A 138 -9.74 -0.23 4.77
CA VAL A 138 -10.65 -1.39 4.76
C VAL A 138 -11.42 -1.47 3.45
N LYS A 139 -11.19 -2.52 2.65
CA LYS A 139 -11.99 -2.76 1.45
C LYS A 139 -13.39 -3.22 1.85
N LYS A 140 -14.41 -2.50 1.39
CA LYS A 140 -15.81 -2.92 1.52
C LYS A 140 -16.01 -4.26 0.81
N VAL A 141 -16.68 -5.21 1.47
CA VAL A 141 -17.14 -6.44 0.83
C VAL A 141 -18.13 -6.15 -0.30
N GLN A 142 -18.16 -6.99 -1.33
CA GLN A 142 -19.05 -6.87 -2.49
C GLN A 142 -20.51 -6.76 -2.07
#